data_AF-A0A3A8KIT5-F1
#
_entry.id   AF-A0A3A8KIT5-F1
#
_cell.length_a   1.000
_cell.length_b   1.000
_cell.length_c   1.000
_cell.angle_alpha   90.00
_cell.angle_beta   90.00
_cell.angle_gamma   90.00
#
_symmetry.space_group_name_H-M   'P 1'
#
loop_
_entity.id
_entity.type
_entity.pdbx_description
1 polymer ?
#
loop_
_entity_poly.entity_id
_entity_poly.type
_entity_poly.pdbx_seq_one_letter_code
_entity_poly.pdbx_strand_id
1 'polypeptide(L)'
;MTRKPCIRVNRRSLGLSRALLSICMFLMAALASSRGFAGSPEISLPEMVSGCPDCEPVECEPEICDGIDNDCDGKIDEGLLRTVYRDGDGDGYGAGVGKQGCPDFGWVTNNLDCNDSNASVWQGGRFYRDADGDGYGAPNNWIDSCGRPAGYVTNATDCNDNSAVVRPGAIKQCGVGACAASVQACVNGVEQTCTPGTPSPEVCDRIDNNCNGQVDDLPPITCGTGACFRSVPACTNVCEMVETHDGKPPKQVCEWAGNACTPGTPSAETCNNMDDNCNGVVDENVQLTYYRDTDGDGYGAGTSMGRACSVPAGNSLNNQDCNDSNAAVKPGAVKTCGVGACAASIQACVNGVEQTCTPKPPHPETCDREDNDCNGKVDDVPPITCGQGVCMRTAPACGELCETVEVEDGKPPKVVCEWGNYGLCTPGTPSKELCANGLDDDCNGYTDDASDPADLILFYPDQDRDGFGASGGAVLTCQQPPNTTRDARDCDDTRRDMNPGSVEVCDGLDNNCSGDVDESGVCEQSVCQ
;
A
#
# COMPACT_ATOMS: atom_id res chain seq x y z
N MET A 1 110.93 -20.26 8.07
CA MET A 1 110.39 -19.02 8.65
C MET A 1 109.15 -18.64 7.82
N THR A 2 107.97 -19.12 8.21
CA THR A 2 106.90 -18.35 8.92
C THR A 2 106.33 -17.22 8.06
N ARG A 3 105.02 -17.01 7.82
CA ARG A 3 103.71 -17.59 8.18
C ARG A 3 102.73 -16.88 7.20
N LYS A 4 101.80 -17.58 6.51
CA LYS A 4 100.33 -17.62 6.76
C LYS A 4 99.54 -16.30 6.43
N PRO A 5 98.21 -16.36 6.17
CA PRO A 5 97.62 -16.04 4.86
C PRO A 5 96.56 -14.92 4.85
N CYS A 6 95.99 -14.67 3.66
CA CYS A 6 94.83 -13.81 3.37
C CYS A 6 93.63 -13.98 4.31
N ILE A 7 93.06 -12.86 4.74
CA ILE A 7 91.68 -12.75 5.25
C ILE A 7 90.95 -11.65 4.47
N ARG A 8 89.80 -12.03 3.94
CA ARG A 8 88.83 -11.24 3.19
C ARG A 8 87.90 -10.55 4.19
N VAL A 9 87.77 -9.22 4.17
CA VAL A 9 86.68 -8.54 4.89
C VAL A 9 86.02 -7.53 3.95
N ASN A 10 84.73 -7.78 3.72
CA ASN A 10 83.83 -7.04 2.86
C ASN A 10 83.27 -5.83 3.65
N ARG A 11 83.25 -4.65 3.01
CA ARG A 11 82.75 -3.40 3.59
C ARG A 11 81.23 -3.49 3.77
N ARG A 12 80.73 -3.31 5.00
CA ARG A 12 79.38 -2.79 5.25
C ARG A 12 79.49 -1.40 5.86
N SER A 13 78.90 -0.45 5.13
CA SER A 13 78.41 0.88 5.49
C SER A 13 78.07 1.04 6.97
N LEU A 14 78.70 1.98 7.70
CA LEU A 14 78.26 3.38 7.87
C LEU A 14 76.74 3.52 8.07
N GLY A 15 76.31 3.52 9.33
CA GLY A 15 75.17 4.29 9.79
C GLY A 15 75.70 5.56 10.47
N LEU A 16 75.56 6.72 9.84
CA LEU A 16 75.75 8.01 10.48
C LEU A 16 74.38 8.55 10.88
N SER A 17 74.14 8.61 12.18
CA SER A 17 73.26 9.61 12.79
C SER A 17 74.17 10.55 13.58
N ARG A 18 74.16 11.84 13.27
CA ARG A 18 74.83 12.88 14.06
C ARG A 18 73.82 13.97 14.39
N ALA A 19 73.36 13.93 15.63
CA ALA A 19 72.77 15.07 16.32
C ALA A 19 73.86 15.77 17.14
N LEU A 20 73.95 17.09 16.94
CA LEU A 20 74.05 18.16 17.94
C LEU A 20 75.23 18.26 18.95
N LEU A 21 75.84 19.46 18.93
CA LEU A 21 76.49 20.30 19.98
C LEU A 21 77.91 20.73 19.54
N SER A 22 78.23 21.98 19.19
CA SER A 22 78.02 23.32 19.78
C SER A 22 79.04 23.68 20.88
N ILE A 23 79.80 24.77 20.61
CA ILE A 23 80.46 25.75 21.51
C ILE A 23 81.83 25.39 22.13
N CYS A 24 82.90 26.17 21.82
CA CYS A 24 83.39 27.28 22.68
C CYS A 24 84.74 27.91 22.22
N MET A 25 84.80 29.26 22.31
CA MET A 25 85.91 30.21 22.59
C MET A 25 87.18 30.25 21.72
N PHE A 26 87.62 31.37 21.12
CA PHE A 26 87.95 32.76 21.56
C PHE A 26 89.20 32.93 22.47
N LEU A 27 90.23 33.59 21.87
CA LEU A 27 91.05 34.74 22.34
C LEU A 27 92.52 34.56 22.78
N MET A 28 93.30 35.63 22.45
CA MET A 28 94.67 36.08 22.81
C MET A 28 95.77 35.72 21.78
N ALA A 29 96.41 36.62 21.01
CA ALA A 29 96.85 38.03 21.11
C ALA A 29 98.21 38.27 21.83
N ALA A 30 98.99 39.19 21.23
CA ALA A 30 100.21 39.90 21.71
C ALA A 30 101.57 39.23 21.36
N LEU A 31 102.66 39.89 20.93
CA LEU A 31 103.14 41.28 20.77
C LEU A 31 104.01 41.32 19.46
N ALA A 32 104.54 42.40 18.87
CA ALA A 32 104.99 43.70 19.34
C ALA A 32 105.14 44.68 18.15
N SER A 33 105.17 45.97 18.49
CA SER A 33 105.20 47.15 17.62
C SER A 33 106.62 47.65 17.33
N SER A 34 106.70 48.52 16.33
CA SER A 34 107.64 49.67 16.16
C SER A 34 109.13 49.46 15.82
N ARG A 35 109.47 49.99 14.63
CA ARG A 35 110.62 50.84 14.23
C ARG A 35 111.94 50.75 15.03
N GLY A 36 113.04 50.53 14.31
CA GLY A 36 114.41 50.87 14.70
C GLY A 36 115.40 50.22 13.73
N PHE A 37 115.84 50.90 12.65
CA PHE A 37 117.03 51.76 12.58
C PHE A 37 118.35 51.06 12.95
N ALA A 38 119.23 51.01 11.93
CA ALA A 38 120.69 51.11 11.96
C ALA A 38 121.50 50.23 12.93
N GLY A 39 122.45 49.48 12.36
CA GLY A 39 123.49 48.80 13.11
C GLY A 39 124.43 48.00 12.21
N SER A 40 125.20 48.69 11.37
CA SER A 40 126.43 48.15 10.79
C SER A 40 127.41 47.76 11.91
N PRO A 41 128.29 46.78 11.68
CA PRO A 41 129.67 46.93 12.11
C PRO A 41 130.60 46.96 10.90
N GLU A 42 131.32 48.07 10.83
CA GLU A 42 132.49 48.29 9.98
C GLU A 42 133.54 47.19 10.23
N ILE A 43 134.11 46.65 9.14
CA ILE A 43 135.49 46.15 9.14
C ILE A 43 136.17 46.65 7.85
N SER A 44 136.78 47.83 8.00
CA SER A 44 138.10 48.24 7.49
C SER A 44 138.69 47.58 6.24
N LEU A 45 138.82 48.41 5.20
CA LEU A 45 139.84 48.35 4.14
C LEU A 45 141.27 48.18 4.72
N PRO A 46 142.18 47.58 3.94
CA PRO A 46 143.31 48.39 3.50
C PRO A 46 143.53 48.36 1.97
N GLU A 47 143.64 49.58 1.46
CA GLU A 47 144.48 50.12 0.38
C GLU A 47 145.08 49.18 -0.70
N MET A 48 144.60 49.43 -1.93
CA MET A 48 145.40 49.81 -3.10
C MET A 48 146.76 49.11 -3.28
N VAL A 49 146.78 48.07 -4.12
CA VAL A 49 147.92 47.78 -4.98
C VAL A 49 147.44 47.73 -6.42
N SER A 50 148.07 48.57 -7.24
CA SER A 50 147.85 48.78 -8.67
C SER A 50 148.28 47.58 -9.53
N GLY A 51 147.40 47.11 -10.43
CA GLY A 51 147.75 46.32 -11.62
C GLY A 51 146.67 45.33 -12.10
N CYS A 52 146.07 45.61 -13.27
CA CYS A 52 145.14 44.84 -14.16
C CYS A 52 145.22 43.29 -14.18
N PRO A 53 144.31 42.53 -14.88
CA PRO A 53 142.98 42.83 -15.49
C PRO A 53 141.89 41.73 -15.26
N ASP A 54 140.61 42.07 -15.39
CA ASP A 54 139.52 41.27 -16.04
C ASP A 54 138.12 41.78 -15.59
N CYS A 55 137.33 42.31 -16.54
CA CYS A 55 135.90 42.56 -16.39
C CYS A 55 135.15 41.66 -17.38
N GLU A 56 134.37 40.70 -16.88
CA GLU A 56 133.48 39.86 -17.71
C GLU A 56 132.09 40.53 -17.90
N PRO A 57 131.43 40.33 -19.05
CA PRO A 57 130.10 40.87 -19.36
C PRO A 57 128.95 40.04 -18.74
N VAL A 58 127.80 40.66 -18.48
CA VAL A 58 126.57 39.99 -18.02
C VAL A 58 125.96 39.24 -19.21
N GLU A 59 125.70 37.93 -19.07
CA GLU A 59 125.13 37.10 -20.13
C GLU A 59 123.60 37.28 -20.23
N CYS A 60 123.09 37.47 -21.44
CA CYS A 60 121.65 37.45 -21.75
C CYS A 60 121.20 36.02 -22.03
N GLU A 61 120.06 35.60 -21.50
CA GLU A 61 119.51 34.23 -21.63
C GLU A 61 118.32 34.19 -22.60
N PRO A 62 117.94 33.03 -23.17
CA PRO A 62 116.76 32.94 -24.02
C PRO A 62 115.49 33.36 -23.29
N GLU A 63 114.61 34.09 -23.99
CA GLU A 63 113.33 34.53 -23.46
C GLU A 63 112.55 33.38 -22.77
N ILE A 64 111.95 33.73 -21.63
CA ILE A 64 110.95 32.94 -20.91
C ILE A 64 109.78 33.87 -20.58
N CYS A 65 108.56 33.34 -20.53
CA CYS A 65 107.34 34.13 -20.33
C CYS A 65 107.19 34.59 -18.87
N ASP A 66 108.00 35.54 -18.42
CA ASP A 66 108.04 36.03 -17.03
C ASP A 66 107.88 37.55 -16.91
N GLY A 67 107.64 38.25 -18.03
CA GLY A 67 107.41 39.69 -18.04
C GLY A 67 108.70 40.51 -17.97
N ILE A 68 109.85 39.87 -18.16
CA ILE A 68 111.18 40.48 -18.16
C ILE A 68 111.84 40.21 -19.53
N ASP A 69 112.61 41.19 -20.00
CA ASP A 69 113.46 41.08 -21.19
C ASP A 69 114.75 40.33 -20.81
N ASN A 70 114.74 39.01 -20.96
CA ASN A 70 115.79 38.08 -20.53
C ASN A 70 116.91 37.97 -21.57
N ASP A 71 116.59 38.14 -22.87
CA ASP A 71 117.57 38.16 -23.95
C ASP A 71 118.12 39.56 -24.25
N CYS A 72 117.59 40.57 -23.56
CA CYS A 72 118.00 41.98 -23.56
C CYS A 72 117.89 42.65 -24.93
N ASP A 73 116.92 42.25 -25.76
CA ASP A 73 116.68 42.83 -27.07
C ASP A 73 115.81 44.12 -27.05
N GLY A 74 115.25 44.45 -25.88
CA GLY A 74 114.40 45.62 -25.64
C GLY A 74 112.90 45.37 -25.83
N LYS A 75 112.48 44.14 -26.13
CA LYS A 75 111.09 43.68 -26.09
C LYS A 75 110.95 42.65 -24.97
N ILE A 76 109.72 42.50 -24.47
CA ILE A 76 109.41 41.63 -23.34
C ILE A 76 108.62 40.44 -23.89
N ASP A 77 109.11 39.23 -23.64
CA ASP A 77 108.48 37.94 -23.94
C ASP A 77 108.10 37.72 -25.43
N GLU A 78 108.76 38.36 -26.41
CA GLU A 78 108.36 38.21 -27.81
C GLU A 78 108.64 36.79 -28.35
N GLY A 79 107.79 36.36 -29.29
CA GLY A 79 107.84 35.00 -29.83
C GLY A 79 107.33 33.93 -28.85
N LEU A 80 107.11 34.25 -27.57
CA LEU A 80 106.53 33.36 -26.57
C LEU A 80 105.07 33.66 -26.23
N LEU A 81 104.57 34.84 -26.62
CA LEU A 81 103.16 35.20 -26.49
C LEU A 81 102.26 34.20 -27.22
N ARG A 82 101.19 33.77 -26.54
CA ARG A 82 100.12 32.95 -27.09
C ARG A 82 98.80 33.72 -27.04
N THR A 83 97.82 33.29 -27.83
CA THR A 83 96.45 33.71 -27.58
C THR A 83 95.99 33.10 -26.26
N VAL A 84 95.80 33.95 -25.26
CA VAL A 84 95.30 33.60 -23.94
C VAL A 84 93.93 34.23 -23.70
N TYR A 85 93.14 33.56 -22.87
CA TYR A 85 91.79 33.91 -22.47
C TYR A 85 91.80 34.11 -20.96
N ARG A 86 91.03 35.07 -20.48
CA ARG A 86 90.97 35.36 -19.05
C ARG A 86 90.33 34.16 -18.35
N ASP A 87 90.95 33.72 -17.26
CA ASP A 87 90.41 32.74 -16.32
C ASP A 87 89.94 33.52 -15.10
N GLY A 88 88.68 33.93 -15.15
CA GLY A 88 88.10 34.91 -14.23
C GLY A 88 87.80 34.38 -12.84
N ASP A 89 87.59 33.08 -12.72
CA ASP A 89 87.21 32.40 -11.49
C ASP A 89 88.23 31.35 -11.01
N GLY A 90 89.28 31.09 -11.79
CA GLY A 90 90.45 30.32 -11.42
C GLY A 90 90.31 28.81 -11.60
N ASP A 91 89.46 28.36 -12.52
CA ASP A 91 89.21 26.93 -12.76
C ASP A 91 90.09 26.29 -13.86
N GLY A 92 90.92 27.10 -14.51
CA GLY A 92 91.83 26.67 -15.58
C GLY A 92 91.20 26.68 -16.98
N TYR A 93 89.96 27.13 -17.12
CA TYR A 93 89.30 27.37 -18.40
C TYR A 93 89.09 28.86 -18.61
N GLY A 94 89.28 29.32 -19.85
CA GLY A 94 89.26 30.74 -20.17
C GLY A 94 88.05 31.10 -21.00
N ALA A 95 87.63 32.36 -20.91
CA ALA A 95 86.51 32.89 -21.66
C ALA A 95 86.82 34.23 -22.35
N GLY A 96 85.99 34.55 -23.36
CA GLY A 96 85.90 35.89 -23.94
C GLY A 96 86.86 36.15 -25.10
N VAL A 97 87.28 37.41 -25.25
CA VAL A 97 88.14 37.84 -26.36
C VAL A 97 89.59 37.49 -26.04
N GLY A 98 90.20 36.67 -26.89
CA GLY A 98 91.60 36.29 -26.74
C GLY A 98 92.55 37.49 -26.89
N LYS A 99 93.57 37.55 -26.05
CA LYS A 99 94.65 38.55 -26.06
C LYS A 99 95.99 37.84 -26.27
N GLN A 100 96.96 38.49 -26.94
CA GLN A 100 98.34 37.99 -26.95
C GLN A 100 98.97 38.22 -25.57
N GLY A 101 99.50 37.15 -24.95
CA GLY A 101 100.06 37.18 -23.60
C GLY A 101 100.67 35.84 -23.19
N CYS A 102 101.29 35.83 -22.01
CA CYS A 102 101.76 34.62 -21.35
C CYS A 102 100.61 33.89 -20.65
N PRO A 103 100.54 32.54 -20.72
CA PRO A 103 99.68 31.78 -19.83
C PRO A 103 100.26 31.85 -18.40
N ASP A 104 99.62 32.64 -17.55
CA ASP A 104 100.02 32.91 -16.17
C ASP A 104 98.76 33.02 -15.28
N PHE A 105 98.90 33.27 -13.98
CA PHE A 105 97.80 33.30 -13.01
C PHE A 105 96.67 34.25 -13.46
N GLY A 106 95.55 33.67 -13.93
CA GLY A 106 94.39 34.38 -14.47
C GLY A 106 94.28 34.43 -16.00
N TRP A 107 95.16 33.76 -16.75
CA TRP A 107 95.12 33.66 -18.22
C TRP A 107 95.49 32.25 -18.72
N VAL A 108 94.60 31.62 -19.49
CA VAL A 108 94.79 30.24 -20.00
C VAL A 108 94.67 30.18 -21.52
N THR A 109 95.18 29.11 -22.13
CA THR A 109 95.24 29.01 -23.61
C THR A 109 93.97 28.42 -24.25
N ASN A 110 92.93 28.13 -23.47
CA ASN A 110 91.67 27.57 -23.98
C ASN A 110 90.53 28.57 -23.81
N ASN A 111 89.58 28.56 -24.75
CA ASN A 111 88.36 29.39 -24.71
C ASN A 111 87.12 28.52 -24.48
N LEU A 112 87.18 27.66 -23.48
CA LEU A 112 86.16 26.65 -23.23
C LEU A 112 85.23 27.02 -22.08
N ASP A 113 85.59 28.03 -21.29
CA ASP A 113 84.75 28.47 -20.19
C ASP A 113 83.60 29.32 -20.72
N CYS A 114 82.39 28.83 -20.49
CA CYS A 114 81.19 29.53 -20.87
C CYS A 114 80.59 30.37 -19.73
N ASN A 115 81.15 30.29 -18.51
CA ASN A 115 80.80 31.12 -17.35
C ASN A 115 82.03 31.51 -16.50
N ASP A 116 82.77 32.54 -16.97
CA ASP A 116 83.99 33.17 -16.40
C ASP A 116 83.85 33.80 -15.00
N SER A 117 82.81 33.43 -14.27
CA SER A 117 82.46 33.92 -12.93
C SER A 117 82.07 32.78 -11.99
N ASN A 118 82.10 31.52 -12.44
CA ASN A 118 81.80 30.35 -11.63
C ASN A 118 82.68 29.15 -12.01
N ALA A 119 83.72 28.94 -11.20
CA ALA A 119 84.75 27.90 -11.36
C ALA A 119 84.25 26.45 -11.36
N SER A 120 82.95 26.23 -11.15
CA SER A 120 82.32 24.90 -11.23
C SER A 120 81.55 24.68 -12.53
N VAL A 121 81.49 25.67 -13.42
CA VAL A 121 80.59 25.68 -14.59
C VAL A 121 81.32 26.15 -15.85
N TRP A 122 82.33 25.38 -16.27
CA TRP A 122 83.06 25.67 -17.51
C TRP A 122 82.42 25.05 -18.77
N GLN A 123 81.76 23.88 -18.67
CA GLN A 123 81.14 23.23 -19.84
C GLN A 123 79.68 23.63 -20.05
N GLY A 124 79.39 24.12 -21.25
CA GLY A 124 78.03 24.22 -21.77
C GLY A 124 77.46 22.85 -22.13
N GLY A 125 76.17 22.64 -21.86
CA GLY A 125 75.46 21.41 -22.19
C GLY A 125 74.03 21.66 -22.64
N ARG A 126 73.44 20.67 -23.29
CA ARG A 126 72.01 20.66 -23.58
C ARG A 126 71.25 20.09 -22.39
N PHE A 127 70.25 20.83 -21.92
CA PHE A 127 69.37 20.40 -20.85
C PHE A 127 67.93 20.41 -21.32
N TYR A 128 67.16 19.41 -20.90
CA TYR A 128 65.78 19.17 -21.28
C TYR A 128 64.88 19.57 -20.12
N ARG A 129 63.77 20.26 -20.41
CA ARG A 129 62.83 20.71 -19.38
C ARG A 129 62.26 19.48 -18.67
N ASP A 130 62.21 19.58 -17.35
CA ASP A 130 61.57 18.62 -16.44
C ASP A 130 60.45 19.40 -15.73
N ALA A 131 59.28 19.43 -16.36
CA ALA A 131 58.20 20.31 -15.98
C ALA A 131 57.34 19.73 -14.84
N ASP A 132 57.28 18.42 -14.70
CA ASP A 132 56.55 17.72 -13.64
C ASP A 132 57.43 17.25 -12.46
N GLY A 133 58.76 17.37 -12.59
CA GLY A 133 59.73 17.17 -11.51
C GLY A 133 60.07 15.70 -11.24
N ASP A 134 59.88 14.81 -12.21
CA ASP A 134 60.13 13.38 -12.06
C ASP A 134 61.59 12.96 -12.36
N GLY A 135 62.40 13.91 -12.83
CA GLY A 135 63.81 13.73 -13.15
C GLY A 135 64.08 13.31 -14.60
N TYR A 136 63.06 13.21 -15.45
CA TYR A 136 63.17 12.94 -16.87
C TYR A 136 62.83 14.18 -17.70
N GLY A 137 63.57 14.38 -18.79
CA GLY A 137 63.45 15.59 -19.59
C GLY A 137 62.74 15.36 -20.91
N ALA A 138 61.94 16.34 -21.32
CA ALA A 138 61.19 16.29 -22.58
C ALA A 138 62.10 16.47 -23.82
N PRO A 139 62.20 15.50 -24.75
CA PRO A 139 63.17 15.54 -25.84
C PRO A 139 63.01 16.72 -26.81
N ASN A 140 61.80 17.28 -26.92
CA ASN A 140 61.49 18.40 -27.80
C ASN A 140 61.52 19.77 -27.09
N ASN A 141 61.84 19.81 -25.79
CA ASN A 141 61.90 21.03 -25.01
C ASN A 141 63.24 21.13 -24.30
N TRP A 142 64.20 21.80 -24.94
CA TRP A 142 65.57 21.89 -24.46
C TRP A 142 66.13 23.29 -24.61
N ILE A 143 67.14 23.58 -23.79
CA ILE A 143 67.97 24.78 -23.86
C ILE A 143 69.44 24.37 -23.77
N ASP A 144 70.29 25.08 -24.51
CA ASP A 144 71.74 24.98 -24.34
C ASP A 144 72.14 26.05 -23.30
N SER A 145 72.80 25.66 -22.22
CA SER A 145 73.15 26.56 -21.12
C SER A 145 74.48 26.20 -20.47
N CYS A 146 75.07 27.17 -19.78
CA CYS A 146 76.25 26.99 -18.95
C CYS A 146 75.82 26.47 -17.59
N GLY A 147 76.09 25.19 -17.35
CA GLY A 147 75.57 24.48 -16.19
C GLY A 147 74.07 24.22 -16.28
N ARG A 148 73.57 23.34 -15.40
CA ARG A 148 72.18 22.88 -15.44
C ARG A 148 71.22 23.93 -14.86
N PRO A 149 70.30 24.51 -15.64
CA PRO A 149 69.30 25.44 -15.12
C PRO A 149 68.29 24.75 -14.20
N ALA A 150 67.68 25.50 -13.29
CA ALA A 150 66.61 24.97 -12.44
C ALA A 150 65.41 24.52 -13.29
N GLY A 151 64.86 23.32 -13.01
CA GLY A 151 63.76 22.73 -13.78
C GLY A 151 64.18 22.09 -15.11
N TYR A 152 65.48 21.80 -15.30
CA TYR A 152 65.99 21.08 -16.45
C TYR A 152 66.90 19.91 -16.02
N VAL A 153 66.94 18.84 -16.81
CA VAL A 153 67.75 17.62 -16.61
C VAL A 153 68.58 17.28 -17.85
N THR A 154 69.50 16.34 -17.72
CA THR A 154 70.44 15.98 -18.81
C THR A 154 69.94 14.84 -19.71
N ASN A 155 68.83 14.18 -19.35
CA ASN A 155 68.24 13.11 -20.15
C ASN A 155 67.03 13.64 -20.93
N ALA A 156 66.72 12.98 -22.05
CA ALA A 156 65.71 13.39 -23.03
C ALA A 156 64.64 12.31 -23.23
N THR A 157 64.35 11.54 -22.18
CA THR A 157 63.60 10.28 -22.30
C THR A 157 62.16 10.37 -21.82
N ASP A 158 61.73 11.55 -21.38
CA ASP A 158 60.35 11.74 -20.95
C ASP A 158 59.40 11.84 -22.16
N CYS A 159 58.35 11.03 -22.16
CA CYS A 159 57.29 11.09 -23.18
C CYS A 159 56.14 12.01 -22.78
N ASN A 160 56.01 12.41 -21.51
CA ASN A 160 54.93 13.25 -21.03
C ASN A 160 55.37 14.14 -19.85
N ASP A 161 55.99 15.27 -20.20
CA ASP A 161 56.50 16.33 -19.30
C ASP A 161 55.46 16.97 -18.36
N ASN A 162 54.18 16.62 -18.51
CA ASN A 162 53.12 17.15 -17.65
C ASN A 162 52.66 16.13 -16.60
N SER A 163 53.25 14.94 -16.54
CA SER A 163 52.77 13.83 -15.74
C SER A 163 53.92 12.98 -15.20
N ALA A 164 54.31 13.27 -13.96
CA ALA A 164 55.41 12.60 -13.27
C ALA A 164 55.26 11.07 -13.13
N VAL A 165 54.07 10.51 -13.39
CA VAL A 165 53.81 9.06 -13.38
C VAL A 165 54.00 8.38 -14.74
N VAL A 166 54.18 9.14 -15.82
CA VAL A 166 54.33 8.66 -17.20
C VAL A 166 55.77 8.87 -17.65
N ARG A 167 56.65 7.96 -17.22
CA ARG A 167 58.10 8.09 -17.42
C ARG A 167 58.77 6.75 -17.72
N PRO A 168 60.01 6.76 -18.23
CA PRO A 168 60.77 5.52 -18.43
C PRO A 168 60.83 4.67 -17.16
N GLY A 169 60.48 3.39 -17.27
CA GLY A 169 60.45 2.46 -16.15
C GLY A 169 59.15 2.49 -15.31
N ALA A 170 58.25 3.46 -15.51
CA ALA A 170 56.92 3.42 -14.90
C ALA A 170 56.02 2.41 -15.61
N ILE A 171 55.13 1.76 -14.86
CA ILE A 171 54.17 0.77 -15.37
C ILE A 171 52.77 1.37 -15.40
N LYS A 172 52.11 1.31 -16.56
CA LYS A 172 50.68 1.62 -16.73
C LYS A 172 49.90 0.32 -16.61
N GLN A 173 49.03 0.24 -15.61
CA GLN A 173 48.11 -0.87 -15.42
C GLN A 173 46.73 -0.51 -15.95
N CYS A 174 46.04 -1.48 -16.55
CA CYS A 174 44.69 -1.31 -17.05
C CYS A 174 43.93 -2.63 -16.99
N GLY A 175 42.60 -2.55 -17.02
CA GLY A 175 41.73 -3.72 -16.87
C GLY A 175 41.62 -4.17 -15.42
N VAL A 176 40.69 -5.09 -15.20
CA VAL A 176 40.41 -5.73 -13.91
C VAL A 176 40.31 -7.24 -14.13
N GLY A 177 40.51 -8.03 -13.08
CA GLY A 177 40.37 -9.48 -13.16
C GLY A 177 41.29 -10.13 -14.19
N ALA A 178 40.73 -11.05 -14.98
CA ALA A 178 41.40 -11.73 -16.08
C ALA A 178 41.86 -10.76 -17.19
N CYS A 179 41.25 -9.58 -17.30
CA CYS A 179 41.63 -8.56 -18.28
C CYS A 179 42.76 -7.63 -17.79
N ALA A 180 43.27 -7.84 -16.58
CA ALA A 180 44.37 -7.02 -16.06
C ALA A 180 45.61 -7.15 -16.96
N ALA A 181 46.04 -6.02 -17.49
CA ALA A 181 47.20 -5.89 -18.36
C ALA A 181 48.14 -4.81 -17.81
N SER A 182 49.42 -4.92 -18.19
CA SER A 182 50.42 -3.91 -17.84
C SER A 182 51.37 -3.66 -19.00
N VAL A 183 51.72 -2.40 -19.19
CA VAL A 183 52.68 -1.94 -20.21
C VAL A 183 53.61 -0.90 -19.58
N GLN A 184 54.85 -0.79 -20.08
CA GLN A 184 55.70 0.35 -19.75
C GLN A 184 54.99 1.64 -20.17
N ALA A 185 54.89 2.62 -19.28
CA ALA A 185 54.21 3.89 -19.56
C ALA A 185 54.93 4.66 -20.67
N CYS A 186 56.26 4.55 -20.73
CA CYS A 186 57.10 5.24 -21.68
C CYS A 186 58.11 4.28 -22.33
N VAL A 187 58.10 4.19 -23.66
CA VAL A 187 59.09 3.40 -24.42
C VAL A 187 59.65 4.29 -25.53
N ASN A 188 60.96 4.50 -25.53
CA ASN A 188 61.68 5.33 -26.52
C ASN A 188 61.10 6.75 -26.70
N GLY A 189 60.65 7.39 -25.63
CA GLY A 189 60.09 8.74 -25.68
C GLY A 189 58.65 8.83 -26.22
N VAL A 190 57.95 7.70 -26.35
CA VAL A 190 56.53 7.64 -26.72
C VAL A 190 55.71 7.07 -25.56
N GLU A 191 54.67 7.79 -25.14
CA GLU A 191 53.71 7.29 -24.16
C GLU A 191 52.96 6.09 -24.74
N GLN A 192 52.87 5.01 -23.98
CA GLN A 192 52.18 3.80 -24.39
C GLN A 192 50.73 3.78 -23.92
N THR A 193 49.87 3.22 -24.75
CA THR A 193 48.49 2.91 -24.39
C THR A 193 48.43 1.51 -23.80
N CYS A 194 47.80 1.39 -22.64
CA CYS A 194 47.47 0.09 -22.05
C CYS A 194 46.05 -0.30 -22.49
N THR A 195 45.91 -1.45 -23.15
CA THR A 195 44.61 -1.99 -23.54
C THR A 195 44.30 -3.20 -22.66
N PRO A 196 43.16 -3.23 -21.94
CA PRO A 196 42.74 -4.40 -21.18
C PRO A 196 42.61 -5.65 -22.05
N GLY A 197 42.74 -6.83 -21.43
CA GLY A 197 42.39 -8.10 -22.06
C GLY A 197 40.92 -8.15 -22.50
N THR A 198 40.58 -9.12 -23.34
CA THR A 198 39.20 -9.33 -23.78
C THR A 198 38.41 -10.09 -22.72
N PRO A 199 37.19 -9.65 -22.36
CA PRO A 199 36.36 -10.36 -21.40
C PRO A 199 35.84 -11.68 -21.97
N SER A 200 35.71 -12.67 -21.11
CA SER A 200 35.05 -13.96 -21.37
C SER A 200 33.89 -14.19 -20.39
N PRO A 201 32.93 -15.09 -20.69
CA PRO A 201 31.88 -15.44 -19.75
C PRO A 201 32.46 -15.93 -18.41
N GLU A 202 31.76 -15.62 -17.31
CA GLU A 202 32.16 -16.09 -15.99
C GLU A 202 32.09 -17.60 -15.86
N VAL A 203 33.04 -18.12 -15.09
CA VAL A 203 33.08 -19.49 -14.60
C VAL A 203 33.44 -19.43 -13.12
N CYS A 204 33.09 -20.46 -12.34
CA CYS A 204 33.41 -20.49 -10.91
C CYS A 204 34.90 -20.82 -10.70
N ASP A 205 35.80 -19.86 -10.91
CA ASP A 205 37.25 -20.04 -10.79
C ASP A 205 37.95 -18.98 -9.91
N ARG A 206 37.17 -18.11 -9.25
CA ARG A 206 37.65 -17.01 -8.39
C ARG A 206 38.35 -15.89 -9.15
N ILE A 207 38.16 -15.83 -10.46
CA ILE A 207 38.67 -14.78 -11.33
C ILE A 207 37.47 -14.01 -11.89
N ASP A 208 37.63 -12.69 -12.04
CA ASP A 208 36.69 -11.84 -12.78
C ASP A 208 37.00 -11.98 -14.27
N ASN A 209 36.34 -12.93 -14.92
CA ASN A 209 36.57 -13.31 -16.31
C ASN A 209 35.91 -12.36 -17.31
N ASN A 210 34.78 -11.76 -16.91
CA ASN A 210 34.01 -10.82 -17.72
C ASN A 210 34.47 -9.37 -17.53
N CYS A 211 35.38 -9.14 -16.58
CA CYS A 211 36.10 -7.90 -16.32
C CYS A 211 35.20 -6.74 -15.93
N ASN A 212 34.11 -7.04 -15.20
CA ASN A 212 33.16 -6.06 -14.69
C ASN A 212 33.50 -5.60 -13.26
N GLY A 213 34.56 -6.14 -12.65
CA GLY A 213 35.00 -5.84 -11.30
C GLY A 213 34.39 -6.73 -10.22
N GLN A 214 33.61 -7.75 -10.59
CA GLN A 214 33.02 -8.73 -9.68
C GLN A 214 33.55 -10.12 -10.01
N VAL A 215 33.90 -10.88 -8.98
CA VAL A 215 34.41 -12.24 -9.12
C VAL A 215 33.24 -13.21 -9.04
N ASP A 216 33.17 -14.14 -10.01
CA ASP A 216 32.18 -15.23 -10.08
C ASP A 216 30.71 -14.76 -9.96
N ASP A 217 30.33 -13.66 -10.64
CA ASP A 217 29.00 -13.03 -10.54
C ASP A 217 27.93 -13.72 -11.42
N LEU A 218 27.97 -15.04 -11.48
CA LEU A 218 26.98 -15.83 -12.20
C LEU A 218 25.58 -15.70 -11.56
N PRO A 219 24.52 -15.58 -12.38
CA PRO A 219 23.15 -15.51 -11.87
C PRO A 219 22.81 -16.79 -11.08
N PRO A 220 22.04 -16.70 -9.97
CA PRO A 220 21.69 -17.86 -9.15
C PRO A 220 21.04 -18.98 -9.95
N ILE A 221 21.35 -20.23 -9.58
CA ILE A 221 20.72 -21.40 -10.18
C ILE A 221 19.41 -21.66 -9.45
N THR A 222 18.32 -21.78 -10.20
CA THR A 222 16.99 -22.07 -9.67
C THR A 222 16.54 -23.46 -10.10
N CYS A 223 15.82 -24.16 -9.22
CA CYS A 223 15.25 -25.46 -9.51
C CYS A 223 13.96 -25.69 -8.72
N GLY A 224 13.13 -26.62 -9.19
CA GLY A 224 11.81 -26.89 -8.62
C GLY A 224 10.75 -25.87 -9.01
N THR A 225 9.49 -26.19 -8.73
CA THR A 225 8.31 -25.34 -8.90
C THR A 225 7.59 -25.21 -7.57
N GLY A 226 6.73 -24.20 -7.43
CA GLY A 226 5.89 -24.01 -6.24
C GLY A 226 6.68 -24.01 -4.93
N ALA A 227 6.22 -24.81 -3.96
CA ALA A 227 6.85 -24.96 -2.65
C ALA A 227 8.24 -25.63 -2.72
N CYS A 228 8.52 -26.38 -3.79
CA CYS A 228 9.84 -26.95 -4.05
C CYS A 228 10.82 -25.98 -4.70
N PHE A 229 10.40 -24.76 -5.04
CA PHE A 229 11.31 -23.77 -5.60
C PHE A 229 12.49 -23.55 -4.65
N ARG A 230 13.70 -23.71 -5.18
CA ARG A 230 14.95 -23.40 -4.50
C ARG A 230 15.77 -22.51 -5.41
N SER A 231 16.45 -21.55 -4.80
CA SER A 231 17.47 -20.73 -5.44
C SER A 231 18.74 -20.87 -4.63
N VAL A 232 19.83 -21.23 -5.31
CA VAL A 232 21.15 -21.36 -4.71
C VAL A 232 22.16 -20.52 -5.49
N PRO A 233 23.21 -20.00 -4.84
CA PRO A 233 24.31 -19.35 -5.55
C PRO A 233 24.86 -20.26 -6.65
N ALA A 234 25.17 -19.70 -7.83
CA ALA A 234 25.72 -20.49 -8.93
C ALA A 234 27.10 -21.07 -8.64
N CYS A 235 27.89 -20.39 -7.80
CA CYS A 235 29.18 -20.85 -7.34
C CYS A 235 29.16 -21.08 -5.82
N THR A 236 29.75 -22.19 -5.38
CA THR A 236 29.90 -22.50 -3.95
C THR A 236 31.14 -23.37 -3.73
N ASN A 237 31.49 -23.61 -2.47
CA ASN A 237 32.43 -24.67 -2.13
C ASN A 237 31.71 -26.02 -2.25
N VAL A 238 31.96 -26.72 -3.35
CA VAL A 238 31.47 -28.09 -3.56
C VAL A 238 32.45 -29.03 -2.87
N CYS A 239 31.96 -29.75 -1.87
CA CYS A 239 32.78 -30.63 -1.05
C CYS A 239 32.51 -32.10 -1.40
N GLU A 240 33.56 -32.82 -1.77
CA GLU A 240 33.51 -34.26 -2.00
C GLU A 240 34.37 -34.99 -0.96
N MET A 241 33.96 -36.21 -0.61
CA MET A 241 34.73 -37.09 0.26
C MET A 241 35.71 -37.88 -0.60
N VAL A 242 36.98 -37.49 -0.57
CA VAL A 242 38.03 -38.17 -1.35
C VAL A 242 38.62 -39.30 -0.51
N GLU A 243 38.67 -40.50 -1.08
CA GLU A 243 39.33 -41.65 -0.45
C GLU A 243 40.84 -41.38 -0.34
N THR A 244 41.38 -41.58 0.86
CA THR A 244 42.82 -41.56 1.06
C THR A 244 43.34 -43.00 0.95
N HIS A 245 44.27 -43.25 0.03
CA HIS A 245 44.79 -44.59 -0.30
C HIS A 245 45.48 -45.37 0.85
N ASP A 246 45.49 -44.86 2.08
CA ASP A 246 46.24 -45.39 3.23
C ASP A 246 45.35 -45.94 4.37
N GLY A 247 44.11 -46.35 4.10
CA GLY A 247 43.21 -46.89 5.13
C GLY A 247 42.79 -45.88 6.21
N LYS A 248 42.97 -44.59 5.95
CA LYS A 248 42.45 -43.49 6.76
C LYS A 248 41.00 -43.18 6.36
N PRO A 249 40.18 -42.65 7.29
CA PRO A 249 38.84 -42.20 6.94
C PRO A 249 38.91 -41.16 5.81
N PRO A 250 37.96 -41.20 4.86
CA PRO A 250 37.95 -40.30 3.73
C PRO A 250 37.97 -38.84 4.19
N LYS A 251 38.67 -38.00 3.45
CA LYS A 251 38.84 -36.58 3.78
C LYS A 251 37.89 -35.76 2.93
N GLN A 252 37.14 -34.88 3.57
CA GLN A 252 36.36 -33.87 2.86
C GLN A 252 37.33 -32.87 2.21
N VAL A 253 37.26 -32.75 0.89
CA VAL A 253 37.97 -31.74 0.10
C VAL A 253 36.91 -30.87 -0.56
N CYS A 254 37.03 -29.56 -0.37
CA CYS A 254 36.10 -28.60 -0.93
C CYS A 254 36.82 -27.77 -2.00
N GLU A 255 36.21 -27.69 -3.18
CA GLU A 255 36.69 -26.88 -4.28
C GLU A 255 35.62 -25.86 -4.67
N TRP A 256 36.07 -24.69 -5.13
CA TRP A 256 35.17 -23.67 -5.64
C TRP A 256 34.72 -24.09 -7.04
N ALA A 257 33.44 -24.36 -7.22
CA ALA A 257 32.90 -24.92 -8.45
C ALA A 257 31.42 -24.57 -8.62
N GLY A 258 30.88 -24.94 -9.79
CA GLY A 258 29.46 -24.82 -10.10
C GLY A 258 28.61 -25.57 -9.09
N ASN A 259 27.63 -24.89 -8.52
CA ASN A 259 26.71 -25.44 -7.55
C ASN A 259 25.64 -26.30 -8.25
N ALA A 260 25.08 -27.27 -7.53
CA ALA A 260 23.94 -28.05 -7.97
C ALA A 260 22.71 -27.67 -7.15
N CYS A 261 21.62 -27.28 -7.83
CA CYS A 261 20.34 -27.02 -7.17
C CYS A 261 19.53 -28.31 -7.12
N THR A 262 19.10 -28.71 -5.91
CA THR A 262 18.15 -29.82 -5.73
C THR A 262 16.80 -29.24 -5.34
N PRO A 263 15.70 -29.57 -6.05
CA PRO A 263 14.36 -29.11 -5.67
C PRO A 263 14.02 -29.49 -4.22
N GLY A 264 13.13 -28.71 -3.60
CA GLY A 264 12.53 -29.11 -2.32
C GLY A 264 11.87 -30.49 -2.39
N THR A 265 11.66 -31.11 -1.23
CA THR A 265 10.95 -32.38 -1.16
C THR A 265 9.44 -32.15 -1.37
N PRO A 266 8.80 -32.88 -2.29
CA PRO A 266 7.35 -32.86 -2.45
C PRO A 266 6.61 -33.19 -1.16
N SER A 267 5.51 -32.49 -0.90
CA SER A 267 4.54 -32.81 0.15
C SER A 267 3.13 -32.97 -0.45
N ALA A 268 2.18 -33.47 0.35
CA ALA A 268 0.79 -33.51 -0.09
C ALA A 268 0.24 -32.08 -0.25
N GLU A 269 -0.60 -31.88 -1.27
CA GLU A 269 -1.28 -30.60 -1.50
C GLU A 269 -2.03 -30.13 -0.25
N THR A 270 -1.86 -28.86 0.06
CA THR A 270 -2.75 -28.10 0.91
C THR A 270 -3.30 -26.95 0.09
N CYS A 271 -4.56 -26.56 0.31
CA CYS A 271 -5.17 -25.47 -0.46
C CYS A 271 -4.56 -24.10 -0.07
N ASN A 272 -3.38 -23.80 -0.59
CA ASN A 272 -2.54 -22.67 -0.22
C ASN A 272 -2.06 -21.85 -1.43
N ASN A 273 -2.56 -22.16 -2.64
CA ASN A 273 -2.13 -21.58 -3.92
C ASN A 273 -0.65 -21.81 -4.23
N MET A 274 -0.05 -22.88 -3.70
CA MET A 274 1.29 -23.35 -4.03
C MET A 274 1.20 -24.78 -4.55
N ASP A 275 2.08 -25.13 -5.49
CA ASP A 275 2.32 -26.51 -5.92
C ASP A 275 3.20 -27.17 -4.84
N ASP A 276 2.57 -27.84 -3.87
CA ASP A 276 3.25 -28.45 -2.71
C ASP A 276 3.89 -29.80 -3.08
N ASN A 277 3.30 -30.51 -4.05
CA ASN A 277 3.74 -31.81 -4.53
C ASN A 277 4.68 -31.72 -5.74
N CYS A 278 4.83 -30.52 -6.29
CA CYS A 278 5.85 -30.15 -7.27
C CYS A 278 5.66 -30.85 -8.61
N ASN A 279 4.41 -31.07 -9.01
CA ASN A 279 4.02 -31.68 -10.29
C ASN A 279 3.73 -30.64 -11.39
N GLY A 280 3.76 -29.35 -11.07
CA GLY A 280 3.53 -28.25 -11.99
C GLY A 280 2.08 -27.78 -12.11
N VAL A 281 1.17 -28.30 -11.30
CA VAL A 281 -0.21 -27.82 -11.15
C VAL A 281 -0.35 -27.26 -9.73
N VAL A 282 -1.31 -26.37 -9.49
CA VAL A 282 -1.56 -25.79 -8.15
C VAL A 282 -2.87 -26.32 -7.56
N ASP A 283 -2.82 -26.77 -6.29
CA ASP A 283 -3.94 -27.20 -5.46
C ASP A 283 -4.81 -28.34 -6.06
N GLU A 284 -4.22 -29.27 -6.82
CA GLU A 284 -4.98 -30.39 -7.38
C GLU A 284 -5.55 -31.28 -6.27
N ASN A 285 -6.76 -31.79 -6.53
CA ASN A 285 -7.40 -32.78 -5.66
C ASN A 285 -7.69 -32.30 -4.23
N VAL A 286 -7.42 -31.02 -3.90
CA VAL A 286 -7.77 -30.38 -2.61
C VAL A 286 -8.80 -29.26 -2.74
N GLN A 287 -9.07 -28.79 -3.95
CA GLN A 287 -10.11 -27.78 -4.21
C GLN A 287 -11.52 -28.34 -4.05
N LEU A 288 -12.40 -27.54 -3.43
CA LEU A 288 -13.81 -27.83 -3.19
C LEU A 288 -14.67 -27.35 -4.37
N THR A 289 -15.64 -28.16 -4.76
CA THR A 289 -16.66 -27.76 -5.75
C THR A 289 -17.68 -26.83 -5.10
N TYR A 290 -18.02 -25.73 -5.76
CA TYR A 290 -19.00 -24.77 -5.27
C TYR A 290 -20.09 -24.44 -6.31
N TYR A 291 -21.21 -23.93 -5.83
CA TYR A 291 -22.46 -23.66 -6.54
C TYR A 291 -22.86 -22.22 -6.27
N ARG A 292 -23.54 -21.57 -7.23
CA ARG A 292 -24.01 -20.20 -7.05
C ARG A 292 -25.07 -20.16 -5.95
N ASP A 293 -24.96 -19.16 -5.08
CA ASP A 293 -25.85 -18.86 -3.95
C ASP A 293 -26.21 -17.37 -4.07
N THR A 294 -27.23 -17.07 -4.88
CA THR A 294 -27.57 -15.69 -5.26
C THR A 294 -28.32 -14.95 -4.15
N ASP A 295 -29.07 -15.67 -3.31
CA ASP A 295 -29.84 -15.09 -2.21
C ASP A 295 -29.12 -15.14 -0.85
N GLY A 296 -27.95 -15.76 -0.79
CA GLY A 296 -27.00 -15.69 0.33
C GLY A 296 -27.40 -16.54 1.52
N ASP A 297 -28.11 -17.63 1.28
CA ASP A 297 -28.79 -18.40 2.31
C ASP A 297 -28.00 -19.61 2.82
N GLY A 298 -26.84 -19.84 2.21
CA GLY A 298 -25.91 -20.92 2.50
C GLY A 298 -26.14 -22.18 1.67
N TYR A 299 -27.13 -22.20 0.78
CA TYR A 299 -27.36 -23.27 -0.19
C TYR A 299 -27.29 -22.68 -1.59
N GLY A 300 -26.53 -23.34 -2.47
CA GLY A 300 -26.47 -22.98 -3.86
C GLY A 300 -27.30 -23.90 -4.74
N ALA A 301 -27.57 -23.45 -5.96
CA ALA A 301 -28.35 -24.20 -6.95
C ALA A 301 -27.60 -24.43 -8.27
N GLY A 302 -28.09 -25.41 -9.04
CA GLY A 302 -27.70 -25.63 -10.43
C GLY A 302 -26.36 -26.35 -10.62
N THR A 303 -25.71 -26.07 -11.75
CA THR A 303 -24.40 -26.67 -12.11
C THR A 303 -23.28 -26.04 -11.30
N SER A 304 -22.24 -26.83 -11.00
CA SER A 304 -21.04 -26.34 -10.33
C SER A 304 -20.46 -25.13 -11.07
N MET A 305 -20.19 -24.05 -10.34
CA MET A 305 -19.57 -22.83 -10.89
C MET A 305 -18.05 -23.00 -11.06
N GLY A 306 -17.43 -23.91 -10.30
CA GLY A 306 -16.03 -24.24 -10.40
C GLY A 306 -15.51 -25.02 -9.20
N ARG A 307 -14.18 -25.07 -9.07
CA ARG A 307 -13.47 -25.59 -7.90
C ARG A 307 -12.57 -24.49 -7.33
N ALA A 308 -12.52 -24.36 -6.00
CA ALA A 308 -11.69 -23.37 -5.31
C ALA A 308 -11.31 -23.82 -3.89
N CYS A 309 -10.28 -23.21 -3.32
CA CYS A 309 -9.82 -23.45 -1.95
C CYS A 309 -10.71 -22.83 -0.89
N SER A 310 -11.24 -21.65 -1.19
CA SER A 310 -12.25 -20.97 -0.40
C SER A 310 -13.45 -20.69 -1.28
N VAL A 311 -14.64 -20.92 -0.76
CA VAL A 311 -15.89 -20.63 -1.47
C VAL A 311 -15.93 -19.14 -1.80
N PRO A 312 -15.96 -18.74 -3.08
CA PRO A 312 -16.05 -17.32 -3.43
C PRO A 312 -17.37 -16.71 -2.92
N ALA A 313 -17.37 -15.41 -2.61
CA ALA A 313 -18.58 -14.72 -2.17
C ALA A 313 -19.74 -14.89 -3.19
N GLY A 314 -20.95 -15.13 -2.68
CA GLY A 314 -22.13 -15.46 -3.51
C GLY A 314 -22.16 -16.90 -4.01
N ASN A 315 -21.46 -17.82 -3.34
CA ASN A 315 -21.48 -19.25 -3.63
C ASN A 315 -21.57 -20.07 -2.34
N SER A 316 -21.99 -21.33 -2.47
CA SER A 316 -22.06 -22.33 -1.41
C SER A 316 -21.43 -23.66 -1.85
N LEU A 317 -20.99 -24.47 -0.89
CA LEU A 317 -20.58 -25.87 -1.11
C LEU A 317 -21.78 -26.82 -1.23
N ASN A 318 -22.94 -26.40 -0.72
CA ASN A 318 -24.14 -27.21 -0.74
C ASN A 318 -24.93 -26.88 -2.01
N ASN A 319 -25.33 -27.88 -2.78
CA ASN A 319 -26.04 -27.72 -4.06
C ASN A 319 -27.54 -28.04 -3.99
N GLN A 320 -28.10 -28.03 -2.79
CA GLN A 320 -29.45 -28.53 -2.54
C GLN A 320 -30.50 -27.43 -2.50
N ASP A 321 -30.18 -26.22 -2.95
CA ASP A 321 -31.16 -25.16 -2.99
C ASP A 321 -32.21 -25.42 -4.08
N CYS A 322 -33.47 -25.24 -3.69
CA CYS A 322 -34.62 -25.37 -4.57
C CYS A 322 -34.90 -24.07 -5.35
N ASN A 323 -34.48 -22.91 -4.84
CA ASN A 323 -34.73 -21.63 -5.47
C ASN A 323 -33.69 -20.56 -5.06
N ASP A 324 -32.65 -20.44 -5.90
CA ASP A 324 -31.48 -19.54 -5.73
C ASP A 324 -31.82 -18.04 -5.65
N SER A 325 -33.08 -17.67 -5.88
CA SER A 325 -33.52 -16.27 -5.81
C SER A 325 -34.32 -15.95 -4.55
N ASN A 326 -34.52 -16.93 -3.66
CA ASN A 326 -35.37 -16.79 -2.49
C ASN A 326 -34.86 -17.60 -1.28
N ALA A 327 -34.15 -16.91 -0.38
CA ALA A 327 -33.51 -17.47 0.81
C ALA A 327 -34.44 -18.18 1.81
N ALA A 328 -35.76 -18.10 1.62
CA ALA A 328 -36.76 -18.83 2.39
C ALA A 328 -37.07 -20.22 1.82
N VAL A 329 -36.51 -20.60 0.67
CA VAL A 329 -36.86 -21.82 -0.09
C VAL A 329 -35.66 -22.77 -0.19
N LYS A 330 -35.06 -23.08 0.97
CA LYS A 330 -33.95 -24.04 1.10
C LYS A 330 -34.31 -25.28 1.91
N PRO A 331 -33.49 -26.35 1.86
CA PRO A 331 -33.68 -27.52 2.72
C PRO A 331 -33.77 -27.14 4.20
N GLY A 332 -34.80 -27.64 4.88
CA GLY A 332 -35.06 -27.34 6.28
C GLY A 332 -35.89 -26.08 6.53
N ALA A 333 -36.08 -25.20 5.53
CA ALA A 333 -36.99 -24.08 5.65
C ALA A 333 -38.46 -24.54 5.62
N VAL A 334 -39.31 -23.86 6.39
CA VAL A 334 -40.75 -24.15 6.46
C VAL A 334 -41.51 -23.05 5.73
N LYS A 335 -42.37 -23.46 4.78
CA LYS A 335 -43.31 -22.60 4.08
C LYS A 335 -44.68 -22.71 4.76
N THR A 336 -45.20 -21.60 5.24
CA THR A 336 -46.53 -21.51 5.84
C THR A 336 -47.51 -20.85 4.88
N CYS A 337 -48.75 -21.32 4.86
CA CYS A 337 -49.81 -20.75 4.03
C CYS A 337 -51.17 -20.88 4.73
N GLY A 338 -52.12 -20.02 4.37
CA GLY A 338 -53.43 -19.93 5.03
C GLY A 338 -53.43 -18.94 6.20
N VAL A 339 -54.62 -18.67 6.71
CA VAL A 339 -54.88 -17.78 7.86
C VAL A 339 -55.64 -18.59 8.91
N GLY A 340 -55.45 -18.28 10.19
CA GLY A 340 -56.22 -18.91 11.27
C GLY A 340 -56.07 -20.44 11.32
N ALA A 341 -57.20 -21.13 11.50
CA ALA A 341 -57.26 -22.59 11.55
C ALA A 341 -56.89 -23.26 10.21
N CYS A 342 -57.02 -22.52 9.10
CA CYS A 342 -56.60 -23.00 7.78
C CYS A 342 -55.07 -23.00 7.58
N ALA A 343 -54.30 -22.46 8.52
CA ALA A 343 -52.86 -22.45 8.42
C ALA A 343 -52.30 -23.87 8.27
N ALA A 344 -51.48 -24.05 7.25
CA ALA A 344 -50.70 -25.25 6.97
C ALA A 344 -49.22 -24.90 6.91
N SER A 345 -48.37 -25.85 7.26
CA SER A 345 -46.92 -25.71 7.24
C SER A 345 -46.32 -26.94 6.58
N ILE A 346 -45.48 -26.72 5.56
CA ILE A 346 -44.74 -27.77 4.87
C ILE A 346 -43.26 -27.38 4.77
N GLN A 347 -42.39 -28.34 4.48
CA GLN A 347 -41.02 -28.00 4.08
C GLN A 347 -41.06 -27.24 2.75
N ALA A 348 -40.38 -26.10 2.68
CA ALA A 348 -40.32 -25.25 1.50
C ALA A 348 -39.59 -25.95 0.33
N CYS A 349 -38.62 -26.78 0.66
CA CYS A 349 -37.74 -27.47 -0.27
C CYS A 349 -37.58 -28.94 0.13
N VAL A 350 -37.92 -29.86 -0.77
CA VAL A 350 -37.76 -31.31 -0.55
C VAL A 350 -37.09 -31.91 -1.78
N ASN A 351 -35.94 -32.56 -1.59
CA ASN A 351 -35.16 -33.20 -2.65
C ASN A 351 -34.83 -32.25 -3.84
N GLY A 352 -34.53 -30.98 -3.57
CA GLY A 352 -34.18 -30.00 -4.61
C GLY A 352 -35.36 -29.48 -5.43
N VAL A 353 -36.60 -29.75 -5.02
CA VAL A 353 -37.82 -29.19 -5.62
C VAL A 353 -38.56 -28.30 -4.63
N GLU A 354 -38.85 -27.06 -5.03
CA GLU A 354 -39.71 -26.15 -4.26
C GLU A 354 -41.10 -26.74 -4.12
N GLN A 355 -41.63 -26.73 -2.89
CA GLN A 355 -42.94 -27.27 -2.59
C GLN A 355 -44.03 -26.20 -2.60
N THR A 356 -45.21 -26.61 -3.06
CA THR A 356 -46.42 -25.79 -3.03
C THR A 356 -47.17 -26.04 -1.72
N CYS A 357 -47.43 -24.98 -0.96
CA CYS A 357 -48.25 -25.04 0.25
C CYS A 357 -49.70 -24.71 -0.13
N THR A 358 -50.62 -25.59 0.23
CA THR A 358 -52.07 -25.38 0.07
C THR A 358 -52.70 -25.25 1.45
N PRO A 359 -53.44 -24.16 1.74
CA PRO A 359 -54.16 -24.01 3.01
C PRO A 359 -55.14 -25.16 3.26
N LYS A 360 -55.45 -25.44 4.53
CA LYS A 360 -56.52 -26.39 4.84
C LYS A 360 -57.87 -25.80 4.38
N PRO A 361 -58.87 -26.64 4.06
CA PRO A 361 -60.20 -26.15 3.71
C PRO A 361 -60.86 -25.38 4.87
N PRO A 362 -61.61 -24.30 4.58
CA PRO A 362 -62.37 -23.58 5.58
C PRO A 362 -63.56 -24.41 6.06
N HIS A 363 -63.93 -24.21 7.32
CA HIS A 363 -65.10 -24.78 7.98
C HIS A 363 -65.98 -23.65 8.52
N PRO A 364 -67.29 -23.87 8.76
CA PRO A 364 -68.11 -22.84 9.39
C PRO A 364 -67.55 -22.41 10.75
N GLU A 365 -67.65 -21.11 11.05
CA GLU A 365 -67.24 -20.53 12.32
C GLU A 365 -67.91 -21.20 13.53
N THR A 366 -67.11 -21.43 14.56
CA THR A 366 -67.54 -21.86 15.87
C THR A 366 -66.91 -20.96 16.92
N CYS A 367 -67.53 -20.76 18.08
CA CYS A 367 -66.97 -19.93 19.13
C CYS A 367 -65.83 -20.64 19.87
N ASP A 368 -64.69 -20.84 19.21
CA ASP A 368 -63.52 -21.55 19.72
C ASP A 368 -62.25 -20.67 19.79
N ARG A 369 -62.38 -19.38 19.45
CA ARG A 369 -61.29 -18.39 19.34
C ARG A 369 -60.34 -18.65 18.18
N GLU A 370 -60.73 -19.49 17.24
CA GLU A 370 -60.04 -19.67 15.97
C GLU A 370 -60.82 -18.96 14.83
N ASP A 371 -60.16 -18.85 13.69
CA ASP A 371 -60.76 -18.38 12.44
C ASP A 371 -60.93 -19.64 11.59
N ASN A 372 -62.08 -20.29 11.73
CA ASN A 372 -62.39 -21.61 11.15
C ASN A 372 -62.74 -21.47 9.66
N ASP A 373 -63.35 -20.36 9.26
CA ASP A 373 -63.79 -20.07 7.89
C ASP A 373 -62.70 -19.32 7.08
N CYS A 374 -61.66 -18.88 7.78
CA CYS A 374 -60.41 -18.36 7.22
C CYS A 374 -60.61 -17.06 6.45
N ASN A 375 -61.59 -16.27 6.86
CA ASN A 375 -61.88 -14.95 6.33
C ASN A 375 -61.01 -13.85 6.97
N GLY A 376 -60.22 -14.19 7.99
CA GLY A 376 -59.33 -13.29 8.73
C GLY A 376 -59.97 -12.65 9.96
N LYS A 377 -61.17 -13.09 10.36
CA LYS A 377 -61.84 -12.69 11.59
C LYS A 377 -62.05 -13.92 12.46
N VAL A 378 -61.84 -13.74 13.76
CA VAL A 378 -62.05 -14.80 14.75
C VAL A 378 -63.48 -14.74 15.24
N ASP A 379 -64.15 -15.89 15.30
CA ASP A 379 -65.49 -16.08 15.87
C ASP A 379 -66.56 -15.12 15.30
N ASP A 380 -66.57 -14.83 13.99
CA ASP A 380 -67.54 -13.92 13.36
C ASP A 380 -68.91 -14.56 13.07
N VAL A 381 -69.34 -15.43 13.99
CA VAL A 381 -70.64 -16.08 13.99
C VAL A 381 -71.76 -15.02 14.03
N PRO A 382 -72.78 -15.09 13.14
CA PRO A 382 -73.87 -14.12 13.10
C PRO A 382 -74.57 -13.97 14.46
N PRO A 383 -74.91 -12.74 14.87
CA PRO A 383 -75.45 -12.49 16.21
C PRO A 383 -76.86 -13.07 16.40
N ILE A 384 -77.17 -13.45 17.64
CA ILE A 384 -78.47 -14.02 18.04
C ILE A 384 -79.46 -12.88 18.27
N THR A 385 -80.67 -12.98 17.72
CA THR A 385 -81.75 -12.01 17.96
C THR A 385 -82.86 -12.67 18.78
N CYS A 386 -83.39 -11.94 19.78
CA CYS A 386 -84.45 -12.41 20.67
C CYS A 386 -85.46 -11.29 20.97
N GLY A 387 -86.66 -11.65 21.42
CA GLY A 387 -87.79 -10.74 21.60
C GLY A 387 -88.60 -10.54 20.31
N GLN A 388 -89.74 -9.85 20.39
CA GLN A 388 -90.56 -9.42 19.25
C GLN A 388 -90.86 -7.92 19.35
N GLY A 389 -91.31 -7.30 18.26
CA GLY A 389 -91.66 -5.88 18.24
C GLY A 389 -90.55 -4.96 18.75
N VAL A 390 -90.88 -4.07 19.68
CA VAL A 390 -89.94 -3.10 20.29
C VAL A 390 -88.96 -3.77 21.27
N CYS A 391 -89.25 -4.99 21.69
CA CYS A 391 -88.42 -5.78 22.60
C CYS A 391 -87.30 -6.52 21.89
N MET A 392 -87.23 -6.46 20.55
CA MET A 392 -86.15 -7.10 19.80
C MET A 392 -84.78 -6.57 20.23
N ARG A 393 -83.93 -7.49 20.68
CA ARG A 393 -82.53 -7.26 21.01
C ARG A 393 -81.66 -8.22 20.22
N THR A 394 -80.45 -7.77 19.93
CA THR A 394 -79.43 -8.58 19.28
C THR A 394 -78.27 -8.71 20.25
N ALA A 395 -77.82 -9.94 20.48
CA ALA A 395 -76.64 -10.26 21.27
C ALA A 395 -75.59 -10.95 20.39
N PRO A 396 -74.29 -10.83 20.71
CA PRO A 396 -73.26 -11.65 20.07
C PRO A 396 -73.61 -13.14 20.17
N ALA A 397 -73.35 -13.94 19.14
CA ALA A 397 -73.53 -15.40 19.25
C ALA A 397 -72.47 -16.05 20.17
N CYS A 398 -71.25 -15.53 20.13
CA CYS A 398 -70.17 -15.93 20.98
C CYS A 398 -70.09 -15.06 22.24
N GLY A 399 -69.90 -15.67 23.40
CA GLY A 399 -69.84 -14.97 24.68
C GLY A 399 -69.10 -15.76 25.75
N GLU A 400 -68.72 -15.06 26.83
CA GLU A 400 -68.19 -15.69 28.04
C GLU A 400 -69.32 -16.05 28.99
N LEU A 401 -69.44 -17.34 29.31
CA LEU A 401 -70.26 -17.82 30.41
C LEU A 401 -69.39 -17.90 31.66
N CYS A 402 -69.63 -17.02 32.64
CA CYS A 402 -68.87 -16.98 33.89
C CYS A 402 -69.66 -17.62 35.03
N GLU A 403 -69.08 -18.63 35.67
CA GLU A 403 -69.60 -19.27 36.87
C GLU A 403 -68.65 -19.06 38.06
N THR A 404 -69.21 -18.75 39.23
CA THR A 404 -68.45 -18.72 40.49
C THR A 404 -68.31 -20.12 41.05
N VAL A 405 -67.08 -20.62 41.10
CA VAL A 405 -66.74 -21.94 41.63
C VAL A 405 -66.14 -21.79 43.03
N GLU A 406 -66.64 -22.56 43.99
CA GLU A 406 -66.03 -22.63 45.32
C GLU A 406 -64.71 -23.40 45.27
N VAL A 407 -63.68 -22.87 45.93
CA VAL A 407 -62.38 -23.51 46.06
C VAL A 407 -62.25 -24.07 47.47
N GLU A 408 -61.95 -25.37 47.58
CA GLU A 408 -61.59 -25.97 48.87
C GLU A 408 -60.34 -25.26 49.45
N ASP A 409 -60.21 -25.24 50.78
CA ASP A 409 -59.21 -24.52 51.60
C ASP A 409 -59.49 -23.04 51.96
N GLY A 410 -60.75 -22.66 52.19
CA GLY A 410 -61.08 -21.37 52.84
C GLY A 410 -60.65 -20.11 52.05
N LYS A 411 -60.44 -20.26 50.75
CA LYS A 411 -60.14 -19.15 49.82
C LYS A 411 -61.45 -18.55 49.29
N PRO A 412 -61.47 -17.25 48.94
CA PRO A 412 -62.64 -16.64 48.32
C PRO A 412 -63.00 -17.34 46.99
N PRO A 413 -64.31 -17.43 46.65
CA PRO A 413 -64.77 -18.08 45.42
C PRO A 413 -64.10 -17.50 44.18
N LYS A 414 -63.82 -18.35 43.21
CA LYS A 414 -63.17 -17.94 41.96
C LYS A 414 -64.20 -17.91 40.84
N VAL A 415 -64.27 -16.78 40.12
CA VAL A 415 -65.01 -16.71 38.86
C VAL A 415 -64.20 -17.44 37.78
N VAL A 416 -64.80 -18.43 37.14
CA VAL A 416 -64.26 -19.14 35.98
C VAL A 416 -65.18 -18.84 34.80
N CYS A 417 -64.60 -18.33 33.71
CA CYS A 417 -65.35 -18.03 32.49
C CYS A 417 -64.96 -19.02 31.40
N GLU A 418 -65.96 -19.55 30.69
CA GLU A 418 -65.81 -20.39 29.51
C GLU A 418 -66.31 -19.63 28.28
N TRP A 419 -65.50 -19.62 27.20
CA TRP A 419 -65.89 -19.04 25.92
C TRP A 419 -66.63 -20.06 25.09
N GLY A 420 -67.70 -19.66 24.41
CA GLY A 420 -68.46 -20.54 23.54
C GLY A 420 -69.69 -19.87 22.97
N ASN A 421 -70.62 -20.69 22.45
CA ASN A 421 -71.94 -20.25 21.95
C ASN A 421 -72.89 -19.83 23.10
N TYR A 422 -72.41 -18.96 24.00
CA TYR A 422 -73.11 -18.52 25.21
C TYR A 422 -73.61 -17.09 25.11
N GLY A 423 -73.83 -16.59 23.89
CA GLY A 423 -74.48 -15.32 23.61
C GLY A 423 -75.84 -15.19 24.28
N LEU A 424 -75.88 -14.67 25.51
CA LEU A 424 -77.12 -14.46 26.25
C LEU A 424 -77.86 -13.27 25.67
N CYS A 425 -78.86 -13.55 24.83
CA CYS A 425 -79.80 -12.54 24.38
C CYS A 425 -80.94 -12.40 25.39
N THR A 426 -81.00 -11.24 26.06
CA THR A 426 -82.11 -10.88 26.93
C THR A 426 -83.02 -9.92 26.17
N PRO A 427 -84.32 -10.22 25.99
CA PRO A 427 -85.26 -9.29 25.37
C PRO A 427 -85.27 -7.92 26.08
N GLY A 428 -85.74 -6.89 25.37
CA GLY A 428 -85.92 -5.56 25.94
C GLY A 428 -86.75 -5.58 27.23
N THR A 429 -86.56 -4.59 28.09
CA THR A 429 -87.40 -4.45 29.30
C THR A 429 -88.84 -4.18 28.88
N PRO A 430 -89.82 -4.93 29.42
CA PRO A 430 -91.22 -4.75 29.09
C PRO A 430 -91.70 -3.38 29.54
N SER A 431 -92.46 -2.73 28.68
CA SER A 431 -93.18 -1.50 28.96
C SER A 431 -94.69 -1.76 28.99
N LYS A 432 -95.50 -0.73 29.25
CA LYS A 432 -96.96 -0.90 29.23
C LYS A 432 -97.41 -1.01 27.77
N GLU A 433 -98.32 -1.94 27.48
CA GLU A 433 -98.86 -2.16 26.14
C GLU A 433 -99.58 -0.93 25.58
N LEU A 434 -99.22 -0.48 24.37
CA LEU A 434 -99.95 0.58 23.66
C LEU A 434 -100.86 -0.02 22.58
N CYS A 435 -102.16 0.11 22.78
CA CYS A 435 -103.13 -0.48 21.86
C CYS A 435 -103.15 0.14 20.44
N ALA A 436 -103.32 -0.74 19.45
CA ALA A 436 -103.45 -0.49 18.02
C ALA A 436 -102.22 0.19 17.39
N ASN A 437 -101.02 -0.16 17.87
CA ASN A 437 -99.76 0.21 17.24
C ASN A 437 -99.10 -0.96 16.48
N GLY A 438 -99.60 -2.19 16.65
CA GLY A 438 -99.09 -3.40 16.00
C GLY A 438 -97.74 -3.88 16.53
N LEU A 439 -97.33 -3.44 17.72
CA LEU A 439 -96.08 -3.81 18.40
C LEU A 439 -96.40 -4.65 19.64
N ASP A 440 -95.40 -5.38 20.13
CA ASP A 440 -95.41 -6.09 21.42
C ASP A 440 -94.58 -5.22 22.38
N ASP A 441 -95.24 -4.35 23.15
CA ASP A 441 -94.58 -3.35 23.99
C ASP A 441 -94.31 -3.89 25.41
N ASP A 442 -95.07 -4.89 25.85
CA ASP A 442 -94.90 -5.57 27.14
C ASP A 442 -94.08 -6.88 27.07
N CYS A 443 -93.55 -7.19 25.89
CA CYS A 443 -92.64 -8.30 25.60
C CYS A 443 -93.18 -9.68 25.96
N ASN A 444 -94.49 -9.88 25.96
CA ASN A 444 -95.12 -11.14 26.33
C ASN A 444 -95.26 -12.13 25.14
N GLY A 445 -94.97 -11.67 23.91
CA GLY A 445 -95.05 -12.45 22.68
C GLY A 445 -96.36 -12.30 21.90
N TYR A 446 -97.25 -11.38 22.32
CA TYR A 446 -98.50 -11.04 21.64
C TYR A 446 -98.53 -9.53 21.38
N THR A 447 -99.08 -9.12 20.24
CA THR A 447 -99.19 -7.70 19.86
C THR A 447 -100.57 -7.16 20.22
N ASP A 448 -100.65 -5.92 20.71
CA ASP A 448 -101.89 -5.20 21.02
C ASP A 448 -102.83 -6.01 21.95
N ASP A 449 -102.29 -6.62 23.02
CA ASP A 449 -103.02 -7.53 23.91
C ASP A 449 -103.23 -6.99 25.34
N ALA A 450 -103.24 -5.66 25.51
CA ALA A 450 -103.34 -5.02 26.82
C ALA A 450 -104.47 -5.61 27.66
N SER A 451 -104.12 -6.04 28.88
CA SER A 451 -105.06 -6.65 29.83
C SER A 451 -105.67 -5.64 30.81
N ASP A 452 -105.11 -4.43 30.89
CA ASP A 452 -105.62 -3.33 31.72
C ASP A 452 -106.76 -2.60 30.97
N PRO A 453 -108.00 -2.60 31.52
CA PRO A 453 -109.12 -1.88 30.93
C PRO A 453 -108.87 -0.38 30.71
N ALA A 454 -107.92 0.23 31.44
CA ALA A 454 -107.57 1.64 31.28
C ALA A 454 -106.81 1.96 29.98
N ASP A 455 -106.19 0.96 29.34
CA ASP A 455 -105.41 1.13 28.11
C ASP A 455 -106.17 0.74 26.84
N LEU A 456 -107.25 -0.02 27.01
CA LEU A 456 -108.12 -0.40 25.92
C LEU A 456 -108.72 0.86 25.27
N ILE A 457 -108.80 0.83 23.94
CA ILE A 457 -109.37 1.90 23.15
C ILE A 457 -110.78 1.53 22.71
N LEU A 458 -111.60 2.56 22.48
CA LEU A 458 -112.99 2.38 22.10
C LEU A 458 -113.12 2.29 20.59
N PHE A 459 -113.80 1.26 20.13
CA PHE A 459 -114.08 1.01 18.72
C PHE A 459 -115.60 0.98 18.49
N TYR A 460 -116.06 1.83 17.58
CA TYR A 460 -117.46 1.99 17.20
C TYR A 460 -117.77 1.09 15.99
N PRO A 461 -118.90 0.36 15.96
CA PRO A 461 -119.33 -0.37 14.76
C PRO A 461 -119.34 0.57 13.55
N ASP A 462 -118.80 0.09 12.43
CA ASP A 462 -118.72 0.79 11.14
C ASP A 462 -119.27 -0.20 10.10
N GLN A 463 -120.59 -0.26 10.01
CA GLN A 463 -121.28 -1.32 9.26
C GLN A 463 -121.22 -1.10 7.74
N ASP A 464 -121.17 0.14 7.27
CA ASP A 464 -121.03 0.47 5.85
C ASP A 464 -119.58 0.71 5.38
N ARG A 465 -118.63 0.80 6.33
CA ARG A 465 -117.18 0.92 6.13
C ARG A 465 -116.76 2.21 5.46
N ASP A 466 -117.28 3.32 5.95
CA ASP A 466 -116.93 4.66 5.49
C ASP A 466 -115.87 5.36 6.36
N GLY A 467 -115.54 4.76 7.51
CA GLY A 467 -114.52 5.22 8.44
C GLY A 467 -115.07 5.96 9.65
N PHE A 468 -116.37 6.25 9.69
CA PHE A 468 -117.12 6.70 10.85
C PHE A 468 -117.99 5.56 11.35
N GLY A 469 -118.30 5.57 12.64
CA GLY A 469 -119.04 4.48 13.26
C GLY A 469 -120.15 4.98 14.15
N ALA A 470 -121.16 4.15 14.33
CA ALA A 470 -122.31 4.45 15.17
C ALA A 470 -121.87 4.72 16.62
N SER A 471 -122.36 5.82 17.20
CA SER A 471 -122.12 6.16 18.61
C SER A 471 -122.63 5.10 19.62
N GLY A 472 -123.50 4.18 19.18
CA GLY A 472 -124.02 3.06 19.98
C GLY A 472 -123.32 1.73 19.68
N GLY A 473 -123.17 0.88 20.70
CA GLY A 473 -122.62 -0.48 20.52
C GLY A 473 -121.09 -0.57 20.49
N ALA A 474 -120.39 0.48 20.93
CA ALA A 474 -118.94 0.51 20.99
C ALA A 474 -118.35 -0.61 21.87
N VAL A 475 -117.24 -1.18 21.42
CA VAL A 475 -116.50 -2.24 22.13
C VAL A 475 -115.16 -1.70 22.59
N LEU A 476 -114.83 -1.97 23.84
CA LEU A 476 -113.55 -1.63 24.44
C LEU A 476 -112.58 -2.80 24.27
N THR A 477 -111.51 -2.61 23.50
CA THR A 477 -110.51 -3.65 23.20
C THR A 477 -109.20 -3.01 22.75
N CYS A 478 -108.12 -3.79 22.81
CA CYS A 478 -106.80 -3.32 22.44
C CYS A 478 -106.56 -3.53 20.94
N GLN A 479 -106.94 -4.68 20.42
CA GLN A 479 -106.97 -4.97 18.99
C GLN A 479 -108.29 -4.51 18.37
N GLN A 480 -108.23 -3.76 17.26
CA GLN A 480 -109.40 -3.32 16.49
C GLN A 480 -110.24 -4.50 15.99
N PRO A 481 -111.51 -4.63 16.41
CA PRO A 481 -112.41 -5.62 15.85
C PRO A 481 -112.71 -5.33 14.37
N PRO A 482 -112.98 -6.36 13.55
CA PRO A 482 -113.45 -6.15 12.19
C PRO A 482 -114.73 -5.28 12.14
N ASN A 483 -114.86 -4.44 11.12
CA ASN A 483 -116.01 -3.53 10.91
C ASN A 483 -116.25 -2.57 12.08
N THR A 484 -115.17 -2.00 12.62
CA THR A 484 -115.26 -0.94 13.61
C THR A 484 -114.27 0.16 13.28
N THR A 485 -114.46 1.35 13.81
CA THR A 485 -113.57 2.52 13.65
C THR A 485 -113.43 3.26 14.98
N ARG A 486 -112.49 4.21 15.06
CA ARG A 486 -112.25 5.02 16.28
C ARG A 486 -113.10 6.29 16.34
N ASP A 487 -113.81 6.59 15.26
CA ASP A 487 -114.59 7.81 15.11
C ASP A 487 -116.09 7.54 15.26
N ALA A 488 -116.74 8.19 16.23
CA ALA A 488 -118.10 7.86 16.67
C ALA A 488 -119.21 8.69 15.98
N ARG A 489 -118.86 9.41 14.92
CA ARG A 489 -119.65 10.55 14.43
C ARG A 489 -120.58 10.19 13.29
N ASP A 490 -120.85 8.91 13.08
CA ASP A 490 -121.78 8.46 12.06
C ASP A 490 -123.24 8.60 12.51
N CYS A 491 -124.04 9.28 11.67
CA CYS A 491 -125.46 9.46 11.87
C CYS A 491 -126.32 8.35 11.21
N ASP A 492 -125.78 7.62 10.23
CA ASP A 492 -126.42 6.46 9.60
C ASP A 492 -125.39 5.41 9.15
N ASP A 493 -125.01 4.55 10.09
CA ASP A 493 -124.05 3.43 9.97
C ASP A 493 -124.45 2.33 8.96
N THR A 494 -125.50 2.54 8.18
CA THR A 494 -125.93 1.65 7.10
C THR A 494 -125.68 2.23 5.71
N ARG A 495 -125.23 3.49 5.62
CA ARG A 495 -125.05 4.25 4.37
C ARG A 495 -123.74 5.05 4.35
N ARG A 496 -122.78 4.53 3.57
CA ARG A 496 -121.44 5.11 3.34
C ARG A 496 -121.43 6.56 2.83
N ASP A 497 -122.54 7.05 2.29
CA ASP A 497 -122.73 8.42 1.81
C ASP A 497 -123.33 9.36 2.86
N MET A 498 -123.47 8.89 4.12
CA MET A 498 -124.03 9.63 5.25
C MET A 498 -123.08 9.70 6.44
N ASN A 499 -122.10 10.59 6.38
CA ASN A 499 -121.07 10.72 7.41
C ASN A 499 -120.51 12.14 7.53
N PRO A 500 -119.80 12.46 8.62
CA PRO A 500 -119.14 13.74 8.84
C PRO A 500 -118.35 14.27 7.65
N GLY A 501 -118.85 15.37 7.07
CA GLY A 501 -118.18 16.05 5.96
C GLY A 501 -118.51 15.48 4.57
N SER A 502 -119.47 14.57 4.46
CA SER A 502 -120.13 14.25 3.19
C SER A 502 -120.83 15.46 2.57
N VAL A 503 -121.18 15.37 1.30
CA VAL A 503 -121.88 16.45 0.59
C VAL A 503 -123.36 16.34 0.84
N GLU A 504 -123.98 17.45 1.26
CA GLU A 504 -125.44 17.56 1.39
C GLU A 504 -126.15 17.43 0.05
N VAL A 505 -127.26 16.70 0.07
CA VAL A 505 -128.17 16.52 -1.06
C VAL A 505 -129.56 16.95 -0.59
N CYS A 506 -130.30 17.71 -1.41
CA CYS A 506 -131.66 18.14 -1.08
C CYS A 506 -132.65 16.97 -1.12
N ASP A 507 -132.61 16.10 -0.12
CA ASP A 507 -133.40 14.87 -0.02
C ASP A 507 -134.15 14.73 1.32
N GLY A 508 -134.02 15.72 2.21
CA GLY A 508 -134.68 15.76 3.51
C GLY A 508 -133.96 14.96 4.59
N LEU A 509 -132.71 14.56 4.35
CA LEU A 509 -131.84 13.88 5.30
C LEU A 509 -130.60 14.75 5.58
N ASP A 510 -129.94 14.50 6.71
CA ASP A 510 -128.65 15.11 7.03
C ASP A 510 -127.55 14.17 6.50
N ASN A 511 -127.04 14.43 5.29
CA ASN A 511 -126.04 13.55 4.66
C ASN A 511 -124.65 13.72 5.28
N ASN A 512 -124.36 14.85 5.90
CA ASN A 512 -123.02 15.18 6.39
C ASN A 512 -122.89 15.05 7.91
N CYS A 513 -123.95 14.63 8.60
CA CYS A 513 -124.04 14.46 10.05
C CYS A 513 -123.69 15.73 10.85
N SER A 514 -124.03 16.92 10.35
CA SER A 514 -123.83 18.21 11.03
C SER A 514 -124.82 18.41 12.17
N GLY A 515 -125.98 17.75 12.12
CA GLY A 515 -127.14 17.98 12.96
C GLY A 515 -128.20 18.90 12.36
N ASP A 516 -127.99 19.45 11.16
CA ASP A 516 -128.97 20.25 10.42
C ASP A 516 -129.33 19.51 9.11
N VAL A 517 -130.58 19.65 8.63
CA VAL A 517 -131.06 18.98 7.40
C VAL A 517 -131.05 19.96 6.22
N ASP A 518 -130.50 19.55 5.08
CA ASP A 518 -130.48 20.29 3.81
C ASP A 518 -129.98 21.76 3.91
N GLU A 519 -128.81 22.00 4.49
CA GLU A 519 -128.39 23.37 4.84
C GLU A 519 -127.96 24.26 3.66
N SER A 520 -128.10 25.58 3.88
CA SER A 520 -127.53 26.69 3.09
C SER A 520 -127.29 26.44 1.59
N GLY A 521 -128.37 26.50 0.80
CA GLY A 521 -128.30 26.68 -0.66
C GLY A 521 -128.36 25.40 -1.48
N VAL A 522 -128.38 24.22 -0.85
CA VAL A 522 -128.50 22.92 -1.54
C VAL A 522 -129.88 22.76 -2.19
N CYS A 523 -130.94 23.31 -1.58
CA CYS A 523 -132.31 23.26 -2.10
C CYS A 523 -132.74 24.45 -2.98
N GLU A 524 -131.92 25.49 -3.15
CA GLU A 524 -132.32 26.72 -3.86
C GLU A 524 -132.28 26.60 -5.40
N GLN A 525 -131.93 25.44 -5.98
CA GLN A 525 -131.87 25.24 -7.44
C GLN A 525 -133.07 24.50 -8.07
N SER A 526 -134.22 24.45 -7.40
CA SER A 526 -135.43 23.76 -7.93
C SER A 526 -136.62 24.67 -8.25
N VAL A 527 -136.37 25.94 -8.63
CA VAL A 527 -137.42 26.83 -9.15
C VAL A 527 -137.08 27.35 -10.56
N CYS A 528 -137.84 26.85 -11.54
CA CYS A 528 -138.01 27.28 -12.94
C CYS A 528 -136.92 26.95 -13.99
N GLN A 529 -137.06 25.78 -14.64
CA GLN A 529 -137.36 25.69 -16.08
C GLN A 529 -137.97 24.35 -16.48
#